data_AF-A0A2M8P7C2-F1
#
_entry.id   AF-A0A2M8P7C2-F1
#
_cell.length_a   1.000
_cell.length_b   1.000
_cell.length_c   1.000
_cell.angle_alpha   90.00
_cell.angle_beta   90.00
_cell.angle_gamma   90.00
#
_symmetry.space_group_name_H-M   'P 1'
#
loop_
_entity.id
_entity.type
_entity.pdbx_description
1 polymer ?
#
loop_
_entity_poly.entity_id
_entity_poly.type
_entity_poly.pdbx_seq_one_letter_code
_entity_poly.pdbx_strand_id
1 'polypeptide(L)'
;PIDGEVFDFRGVDTFGPDNLFEARKKSRGFNLKQNVSDIPVAMICANFYQEEILRGPMQNVPENPRKMIVHNEAEALQFIRDWHNENITE
;
A
#
# COMPACT_ATOMS: atom_id res chain seq x y z
N PRO A 1 15.81 5.13 9.24
CA PRO A 1 14.42 4.71 9.48
C PRO A 1 13.76 4.43 8.13
N ILE A 2 12.80 3.50 8.05
CA ILE A 2 11.99 3.33 6.83
C ILE A 2 10.76 4.23 7.00
N ASP A 3 10.57 5.18 6.09
CA ASP A 3 9.52 6.20 6.21
C ASP A 3 8.25 5.83 5.44
N GLY A 4 8.25 4.78 4.61
CA GLY A 4 7.05 4.32 3.93
C GLY A 4 7.34 3.16 2.98
N GLU A 5 6.27 2.54 2.48
CA GLU A 5 6.35 1.47 1.47
C GLU A 5 5.63 1.90 0.19
N VAL A 6 6.21 1.56 -0.97
CA VAL A 6 5.58 1.74 -2.27
C VAL A 6 5.54 0.38 -2.98
N PHE A 7 4.34 -0.06 -3.34
CA PHE A 7 4.12 -1.25 -4.15
C PHE A 7 3.63 -0.85 -5.54
N ASP A 8 4.39 -1.21 -6.57
CA ASP A 8 4.00 -0.94 -7.96
C ASP A 8 3.31 -2.15 -8.59
N PHE A 9 2.01 -2.03 -8.83
CA PHE A 9 1.18 -3.07 -9.45
C PHE A 9 0.95 -2.85 -10.95
N ARG A 10 1.52 -1.80 -11.56
CA ARG A 10 1.28 -1.49 -12.98
C ARG A 10 1.72 -2.61 -13.92
N GLY A 11 2.74 -3.38 -13.53
CA GLY A 11 3.22 -4.55 -14.27
C GLY A 11 2.44 -5.85 -14.02
N VAL A 12 1.42 -5.84 -13.16
CA VAL A 12 0.62 -7.03 -12.84
C VAL A 12 -0.54 -7.15 -13.82
N ASP A 13 -0.47 -8.17 -14.68
CA ASP A 13 -1.45 -8.47 -15.72
C ASP A 13 -2.58 -9.40 -15.24
N THR A 14 -2.32 -10.21 -14.22
CA THR A 14 -3.24 -11.23 -13.71
C THR A 14 -3.29 -11.26 -12.19
N PHE A 15 -4.50 -11.12 -11.65
CA PHE A 15 -4.78 -11.18 -10.22
C PHE A 15 -5.52 -12.47 -9.89
N GLY A 16 -4.76 -13.53 -9.63
CA GLY A 16 -5.32 -14.77 -9.10
C GLY A 16 -5.76 -14.59 -7.65
N PRO A 17 -6.89 -15.19 -7.21
CA PRO A 17 -7.35 -15.14 -5.82
C PRO A 17 -6.27 -15.58 -4.82
N ASP A 18 -5.51 -16.63 -5.18
CA ASP A 18 -4.45 -17.18 -4.35
C ASP A 18 -3.21 -16.26 -4.27
N ASN A 19 -2.93 -15.52 -5.35
CA ASN A 19 -1.76 -14.64 -5.44
C ASN A 19 -1.89 -13.42 -4.51
N LEU A 20 -3.09 -12.86 -4.41
CA LEU A 20 -3.37 -11.71 -3.54
C LEU A 20 -3.30 -12.09 -2.07
N PHE A 21 -3.80 -13.29 -1.71
CA PHE A 21 -3.70 -13.80 -0.36
C PHE A 21 -2.24 -14.03 0.05
N GLU A 22 -1.44 -14.65 -0.82
CA GLU A 22 -0.01 -14.86 -0.56
C GLU A 22 0.79 -13.55 -0.51
N ALA A 23 0.45 -12.56 -1.36
CA ALA A 23 1.04 -11.23 -1.29
C ALA A 23 0.76 -10.56 0.06
N ARG A 24 -0.48 -10.61 0.55
CA ARG A 24 -0.86 -10.10 1.87
C ARG A 24 -0.12 -10.83 3.00
N LYS A 25 -0.01 -12.15 2.92
CA LYS A 25 0.69 -12.98 3.92
C LYS A 25 2.18 -12.64 3.99
N LYS A 26 2.83 -12.47 2.83
CA LYS A 26 4.23 -12.03 2.75
C LYS A 26 4.42 -10.61 3.29
N SER A 27 3.54 -9.67 2.94
CA SER A 27 3.55 -8.31 3.49
C SER A 27 3.43 -8.32 5.02
N ARG A 28 2.49 -9.08 5.59
CA ARG A 28 2.36 -9.21 7.06
C ARG A 28 3.64 -9.77 7.70
N GLY A 29 4.27 -10.76 7.08
CA GLY A 29 5.52 -11.33 7.54
C GLY A 29 6.69 -10.34 7.47
N PHE A 30 6.74 -9.51 6.43
CA PHE A 30 7.73 -8.43 6.31
C PHE A 30 7.51 -7.34 7.36
N ASN A 31 6.26 -6.89 7.53
CA ASN A 31 5.91 -5.82 8.47
C ASN A 31 6.33 -6.15 9.90
N LEU A 32 6.11 -7.39 10.34
CA LEU A 32 6.51 -7.87 11.66
C LEU A 32 8.03 -7.98 11.81
N LYS A 33 8.76 -8.35 10.75
CA LYS A 33 10.22 -8.50 10.80
C LYS A 33 10.96 -7.17 10.78
N GLN A 34 10.42 -6.17 10.08
CA GLN A 34 11.05 -4.87 9.88
C GLN A 34 10.47 -3.77 10.79
N ASN A 35 9.47 -4.09 11.61
CA ASN A 35 8.74 -3.14 12.47
C ASN A 35 8.13 -1.97 11.67
N VAL A 36 7.57 -2.27 10.50
CA VAL A 36 6.97 -1.29 9.57
C VAL A 36 5.45 -1.40 9.55
N SER A 37 4.85 -1.86 10.64
CA SER A 37 3.39 -2.00 10.77
C SER A 37 2.67 -0.64 10.80
N ASP A 38 3.38 0.42 11.17
CA ASP A 38 2.80 1.73 11.48
C ASP A 38 3.17 2.84 10.47
N ILE A 39 3.86 2.52 9.38
CA ILE A 39 4.31 3.52 8.37
C ILE A 39 3.38 3.60 7.14
N PRO A 40 3.28 4.70 6.39
CA PRO A 40 2.38 4.78 5.24
C PRO A 40 2.73 3.79 4.12
N VAL A 41 1.71 3.30 3.42
CA VAL A 41 1.85 2.38 2.27
C VAL A 41 1.08 2.90 1.05
N ALA A 42 1.80 3.16 -0.04
CA ALA A 42 1.24 3.54 -1.33
C ALA A 42 1.22 2.34 -2.29
N MET A 43 0.15 2.21 -3.07
CA MET A 43 -0.02 1.14 -4.08
C MET A 43 -0.30 1.77 -5.45
N ILE A 44 0.68 1.71 -6.35
CA ILE A 44 0.57 2.31 -7.68
C ILE A 44 -0.17 1.35 -8.61
N CYS A 45 -1.28 1.81 -9.19
CA CYS A 45 -2.14 1.06 -10.11
C CYS A 45 -2.18 1.73 -11.48
N ALA A 46 -2.29 0.93 -12.55
CA ALA A 46 -2.37 1.41 -13.92
C ALA A 46 -3.80 1.81 -14.33
N ASN A 47 -4.82 1.22 -13.71
CA ASN A 47 -6.21 1.41 -14.10
C ASN A 47 -7.18 1.03 -12.98
N PHE A 48 -8.42 1.47 -13.14
CA PHE A 48 -9.53 1.24 -12.22
C PHE A 48 -9.79 -0.25 -11.88
N TYR A 49 -9.56 -1.15 -12.83
CA TYR A 49 -9.75 -2.58 -12.59
C TYR A 49 -8.76 -3.12 -11.53
N GLN A 50 -7.50 -2.70 -11.59
CA GLN A 50 -6.51 -3.04 -10.57
C GLN A 50 -6.87 -2.46 -9.21
N GLU A 51 -7.38 -1.23 -9.17
CA GLU A 51 -7.76 -0.58 -7.92
C GLU A 51 -8.85 -1.37 -7.18
N GLU A 52 -9.92 -1.74 -7.89
CA GLU A 52 -11.04 -2.48 -7.31
C GLU A 52 -10.62 -3.86 -6.82
N ILE A 53 -9.73 -4.53 -7.56
CA ILE A 53 -9.18 -5.82 -7.13
C ILE A 53 -8.33 -5.69 -5.87
N LEU A 54 -7.55 -4.61 -5.74
CA LEU A 54 -6.64 -4.43 -4.61
C LEU A 54 -7.35 -3.90 -3.36
N ARG A 55 -8.45 -3.17 -3.52
CA ARG A 55 -9.15 -2.46 -2.44
C ARG A 55 -9.43 -3.35 -1.23
N GLY A 56 -10.12 -4.48 -1.44
CA GLY A 56 -10.47 -5.42 -0.36
C GLY A 56 -9.26 -6.21 0.16
N PRO A 57 -8.57 -7.00 -0.67
CA PRO A 57 -7.46 -7.86 -0.27
C PRO A 57 -6.32 -7.10 0.43
N MET A 58 -5.96 -5.91 -0.07
CA MET A 58 -4.89 -5.09 0.52
C MET A 58 -5.35 -4.22 1.68
N GLN A 59 -6.64 -4.24 2.02
CA GLN A 59 -7.24 -3.42 3.08
C GLN A 59 -7.07 -1.92 2.82
N ASN A 60 -7.25 -1.50 1.58
CA ASN A 60 -7.38 -0.10 1.22
C ASN A 60 -8.84 0.33 1.47
N VAL A 61 -9.16 0.54 2.74
CA VAL A 61 -10.50 0.86 3.22
C VAL A 61 -10.43 2.08 4.14
N PRO A 62 -11.51 2.86 4.32
CA PRO A 62 -11.49 4.07 5.14
C PRO A 62 -10.98 3.86 6.57
N GLU A 63 -11.17 2.65 7.13
CA GLU A 63 -10.70 2.27 8.47
C GLU A 63 -9.18 2.05 8.53
N ASN A 64 -8.48 2.05 7.40
CA ASN A 64 -7.03 1.89 7.30
C ASN A 64 -6.41 3.07 6.52
N PRO A 65 -6.38 4.28 7.09
CA PRO A 65 -5.89 5.49 6.42
C PRO A 65 -4.39 5.44 6.08
N ARG A 66 -3.65 4.48 6.66
CA ARG A 66 -2.24 4.22 6.35
C ARG A 66 -2.03 3.74 4.91
N LYS A 67 -3.06 3.26 4.23
CA LYS A 67 -2.94 2.66 2.90
C LYS A 67 -3.66 3.48 1.85
N MET A 68 -2.96 3.80 0.76
CA MET A 68 -3.53 4.56 -0.36
C MET A 68 -3.24 3.88 -1.71
N ILE A 69 -4.24 3.91 -2.60
CA ILE A 69 -4.08 3.58 -4.02
C ILE A 69 -3.78 4.89 -4.75
N VAL A 70 -2.76 4.87 -5.59
CA VAL A 70 -2.28 6.02 -6.36
C VAL A 70 -1.97 5.58 -7.80
N HIS A 71 -1.68 6.51 -8.70
CA HIS A 71 -1.50 6.22 -10.13
C HIS A 71 -0.07 6.44 -10.63
N ASN A 72 0.76 7.10 -9.83
CA ASN A 72 2.16 7.32 -10.17
C ASN A 72 3.03 7.48 -8.91
N GLU A 73 4.34 7.51 -9.14
CA GLU A 73 5.34 7.64 -8.07
C GLU A 73 5.27 8.98 -7.35
N ALA A 74 4.94 10.08 -8.05
CA ALA A 74 4.85 11.40 -7.44
C ALA A 74 3.72 11.46 -6.39
N GLU A 75 2.56 10.89 -6.71
CA GLU A 75 1.44 10.72 -5.78
C GLU A 75 1.79 9.82 -4.61
N ALA A 76 2.50 8.70 -4.86
CA ALA A 76 2.95 7.80 -3.80
C ALA A 76 3.82 8.53 -2.77
N LEU A 77 4.79 9.31 -3.26
CA LEU A 77 5.69 10.09 -2.42
C LEU A 77 4.97 11.24 -1.72
N GLN A 78 3.99 11.87 -2.38
CA GLN A 78 3.18 12.93 -1.78
C GLN A 78 2.35 12.38 -0.63
N PHE A 79 1.67 11.25 -0.82
CA PHE A 79 0.92 10.58 0.24
C PHE A 79 1.79 10.25 1.46
N ILE A 80 2.98 9.68 1.25
CA ILE A 80 3.91 9.37 2.35
C ILE A 80 4.28 10.64 3.13
N ARG A 81 4.59 11.74 2.45
CA ARG A 81 4.89 13.03 3.10
C ARG A 81 3.72 13.56 3.91
N ASP A 82 2.52 13.57 3.31
CA ASP A 82 1.32 14.10 3.94
C ASP A 82 0.93 13.29 5.17
N TRP A 83 1.00 11.96 5.07
CA TRP A 83 0.76 11.08 6.21
C TRP A 83 1.68 11.41 7.39
N HIS A 84 2.98 11.62 7.14
CA HIS A 84 3.90 12.03 8.22
C HIS A 84 3.56 13.40 8.76
N ASN A 85 3.27 14.39 7.91
CA ASN A 85 2.89 15.73 8.39
C ASN A 85 1.64 15.69 9.29
N GLU A 86 0.69 14.80 8.99
CA GLU A 86 -0.54 14.63 9.77
C GLU A 86 -0.36 13.76 11.03
N ASN A 87 0.62 12.86 11.05
CA ASN A 87 0.85 11.89 12.13
C ASN A 87 2.15 12.14 12.92
N ILE A 88 2.87 13.23 12.65
CA ILE A 88 3.89 13.75 13.57
C ILE A 88 3.19 14.07 14.88
N THR A 89 3.39 13.17 15.83
CA THR A 89 2.99 13.33 17.22
C THR A 89 4.01 14.27 17.86
N GLU A 90 3.58 15.41 18.40
CA GLU A 90 4.38 16.16 19.39
C GLU A 90 4.67 15.31 20.63
#